data_AF-A0A7W7LNF9-F1
#
_entry.id   AF-A0A7W7LNF9-F1
#
_cell.length_a   1.000
_cell.length_b   1.000
_cell.length_c   1.000
_cell.angle_alpha   90.00
_cell.angle_beta   90.00
_cell.angle_gamma   90.00
#
_symmetry.space_group_name_H-M   'P 1'
#
loop_
_entity.id
_entity.type
_entity.pdbx_description
1 polymer ?
#
loop_
_entity_poly.entity_id
_entity_poly.type
_entity_poly.pdbx_seq_one_letter_code
_entity_poly.pdbx_strand_id
1 'polypeptide(L)'
;MTTLAPVLRSEWIKIRSVRSLLATLAAVFVATVGVTVLAHAMVGKAEADNADFEPVFGSYFGLNFGHIAAVCFGVLATAGEYGAGGQIRLSLAAVPRRGLFYSGKLAVLAALALPVGLATGFGCFLGAQTFLGEYGVGLGAPARCARRSAAAST
;
A
#
# COMPACT_ATOMS: atom_id res chain seq x y z
N MET A 1 27.50 -21.93 -11.53
CA MET A 1 27.09 -20.53 -11.25
C MET A 1 25.56 -20.44 -11.36
N THR A 2 24.84 -20.50 -10.24
CA THR A 2 23.37 -20.30 -10.25
C THR A 2 23.10 -18.79 -10.37
N THR A 3 22.79 -18.34 -11.57
CA THR A 3 22.52 -16.93 -11.87
C THR A 3 21.17 -16.53 -11.27
N LEU A 4 21.18 -15.52 -10.38
CA LEU A 4 19.97 -14.99 -9.71
C LEU A 4 18.97 -14.35 -10.69
N ALA A 5 19.48 -13.81 -11.80
CA ALA A 5 18.72 -13.07 -12.80
C ALA A 5 17.60 -13.90 -13.50
N PRO A 6 17.84 -15.12 -14.01
CA PRO A 6 16.77 -15.93 -14.60
C PRO A 6 15.70 -16.36 -13.59
N VAL A 7 16.06 -16.57 -12.32
CA VAL A 7 15.09 -16.87 -11.24
C VAL A 7 14.17 -15.68 -10.99
N LEU A 8 14.74 -14.47 -10.88
CA LEU A 8 13.94 -13.25 -10.73
C LEU A 8 13.04 -12.99 -11.95
N ARG A 9 13.53 -13.28 -13.16
CA ARG A 9 12.77 -13.09 -14.40
C ARG A 9 11.60 -14.09 -14.50
N SER A 10 11.80 -15.35 -14.11
CA SER A 10 10.71 -16.34 -14.11
C SER A 10 9.65 -16.00 -13.07
N GLU A 11 10.04 -15.56 -11.88
CA GLU A 11 9.12 -15.11 -10.83
C GLU A 11 8.32 -13.87 -11.26
N TRP A 12 8.97 -12.91 -11.93
CA TRP A 12 8.31 -11.72 -12.45
C TRP A 12 7.23 -12.05 -13.48
N ILE A 13 7.53 -12.94 -14.43
CA ILE A 13 6.57 -13.39 -15.45
C ILE A 13 5.40 -14.10 -14.77
N LYS A 14 5.68 -14.96 -13.78
CA LYS A 14 4.66 -15.70 -13.04
C LYS A 14 3.65 -14.76 -12.36
N ILE A 15 4.14 -13.74 -11.66
CA ILE A 15 3.26 -12.80 -10.96
C ILE A 15 2.45 -11.96 -11.96
N ARG A 16 3.06 -11.55 -13.09
CA ARG A 16 2.35 -10.78 -14.12
C ARG A 16 1.26 -11.59 -14.82
N SER A 17 1.43 -12.89 -14.96
CA SER A 17 0.44 -13.78 -15.59
C SER A 17 -0.74 -14.10 -14.66
N VAL A 18 -0.57 -14.01 -13.34
CA VAL A 18 -1.63 -14.32 -12.37
C VAL A 18 -2.48 -13.07 -12.15
N ARG A 19 -3.59 -12.98 -12.90
CA ARG A 19 -4.54 -11.86 -12.84
C ARG A 19 -5.03 -11.57 -11.42
N SER A 20 -5.15 -12.58 -10.56
CA SER A 20 -5.58 -12.43 -9.17
C SER A 20 -4.56 -11.70 -8.28
N LEU A 21 -3.26 -11.78 -8.59
CA LEU A 21 -2.23 -11.00 -7.88
C LEU A 21 -2.31 -9.52 -8.24
N LEU A 22 -2.51 -9.23 -9.53
CA LEU A 22 -2.74 -7.85 -9.97
C LEU A 22 -4.03 -7.28 -9.40
N ALA A 23 -5.10 -8.08 -9.36
CA ALA A 23 -6.39 -7.67 -8.79
C ALA A 23 -6.29 -7.36 -7.29
N THR A 24 -5.56 -8.17 -6.52
CA THR A 24 -5.37 -7.91 -5.07
C THR A 24 -4.46 -6.73 -4.82
N LEU A 25 -3.42 -6.53 -5.62
CA LEU A 25 -2.56 -5.35 -5.54
C LEU A 25 -3.33 -4.06 -5.87
N ALA A 26 -4.21 -4.09 -6.87
CA ALA A 26 -5.14 -3.00 -7.16
C ALA A 26 -6.14 -2.81 -6.02
N ALA A 27 -6.66 -3.89 -5.42
CA ALA A 27 -7.57 -3.82 -4.30
C ALA A 27 -6.94 -3.14 -3.07
N VAL A 28 -5.64 -3.35 -2.81
CA VAL A 28 -4.91 -2.60 -1.76
C VAL A 28 -5.03 -1.10 -1.99
N PHE A 29 -4.67 -0.64 -3.18
CA PHE A 29 -4.72 0.79 -3.51
C PHE A 29 -6.15 1.33 -3.45
N VAL A 30 -7.10 0.66 -4.12
CA VAL A 30 -8.49 1.11 -4.23
C VAL A 30 -9.20 1.11 -2.88
N ALA A 31 -9.05 0.06 -2.07
CA ALA A 31 -9.67 0.00 -0.76
C ALA A 31 -9.13 1.10 0.16
N THR A 32 -7.82 1.34 0.13
CA THR A 32 -7.20 2.34 1.00
C THR A 32 -7.60 3.77 0.60
N VAL A 33 -7.32 4.13 -0.66
CA VAL A 33 -7.56 5.49 -1.15
C VAL A 33 -9.06 5.77 -1.23
N GLY A 34 -9.84 4.80 -1.71
CA GLY A 34 -11.30 4.91 -1.80
C GLY A 34 -11.95 5.13 -0.44
N VAL A 35 -11.60 4.33 0.57
CA VAL A 35 -12.15 4.53 1.93
C VAL A 35 -11.70 5.87 2.51
N THR A 36 -10.45 6.26 2.31
CA THR A 36 -9.95 7.56 2.77
C THR A 36 -10.76 8.71 2.17
N VAL A 37 -10.89 8.73 0.84
CA VAL A 37 -11.64 9.76 0.12
C VAL A 37 -13.10 9.79 0.53
N LEU A 38 -13.75 8.63 0.65
CA LEU A 38 -15.15 8.53 1.09
C LEU A 38 -15.33 9.04 2.52
N ALA A 39 -14.43 8.68 3.43
CA ALA A 39 -14.48 9.14 4.83
C ALA A 39 -14.37 10.67 4.91
N HIS A 40 -13.41 11.26 4.18
CA HIS A 40 -13.22 12.72 4.14
C HIS A 40 -14.35 13.45 3.40
N ALA A 41 -14.93 12.84 2.37
CA ALA A 41 -16.08 13.40 1.68
C ALA A 41 -17.34 13.48 2.56
N MET A 42 -17.54 12.51 3.45
CA MET A 42 -18.74 12.43 4.29
C MET A 42 -18.62 13.18 5.61
N VAL A 43 -17.45 13.14 6.26
CA VAL A 43 -17.26 13.62 7.64
C VAL A 43 -16.12 14.64 7.76
N GLY A 44 -15.28 14.79 6.74
CA GLY A 44 -14.03 15.55 6.83
C GLY A 44 -14.18 17.02 7.25
N LYS A 45 -15.27 17.70 6.85
CA LYS A 45 -15.53 19.10 7.28
C LYS A 45 -15.97 19.23 8.73
N ALA A 46 -16.78 18.29 9.21
CA ALA A 46 -17.25 18.29 10.60
C ALA A 46 -16.08 17.97 11.55
N GLU A 47 -15.21 17.05 11.13
CA GLU A 47 -14.05 16.67 11.91
C GLU A 47 -12.96 17.75 11.87
N ALA A 48 -12.79 18.46 10.75
CA ALA A 48 -11.84 19.56 10.63
C ALA A 48 -12.16 20.76 11.55
N ASP A 49 -13.40 20.89 12.00
CA ASP A 49 -13.83 21.93 12.94
C ASP A 49 -13.50 21.56 14.41
N ASN A 50 -13.12 20.30 14.67
CA ASN A 50 -12.70 19.85 15.99
C ASN A 50 -11.26 20.31 16.29
N ALA A 51 -11.07 20.93 17.44
CA ALA A 51 -9.77 21.48 17.86
C ALA A 51 -8.66 20.43 18.05
N ASP A 52 -9.03 19.16 18.24
CA ASP A 52 -8.12 18.03 18.42
C ASP A 52 -7.85 17.24 17.13
N PHE A 53 -8.44 17.66 16.00
CA PHE A 53 -8.27 16.96 14.73
C PHE A 53 -6.88 17.16 14.16
N GLU A 54 -6.15 16.05 13.98
CA GLU A 54 -4.86 16.02 13.32
C GLU A 54 -5.04 15.62 11.83
N PRO A 55 -4.87 16.55 10.88
CA PRO A 55 -5.15 16.32 9.46
C PRO A 55 -4.36 15.16 8.86
N VAL A 56 -3.10 15.00 9.29
CA VAL A 56 -2.20 13.97 8.78
C VAL A 56 -2.69 12.60 9.22
N PHE A 57 -3.06 12.45 10.49
CA PHE A 57 -3.55 11.17 11.02
C PHE A 57 -4.85 10.76 10.35
N GLY A 58 -5.80 11.69 10.20
CA GLY A 58 -7.07 11.44 9.50
C GLY A 58 -6.86 11.06 8.02
N SER A 59 -5.84 11.60 7.36
CA SER A 59 -5.52 11.29 5.96
C SER A 59 -5.08 9.82 5.75
N TYR A 60 -4.62 9.13 6.79
CA TYR A 60 -4.14 7.74 6.70
C TYR A 60 -5.12 6.71 7.29
N PHE A 61 -6.32 7.12 7.70
CA PHE A 61 -7.30 6.22 8.30
C PHE A 61 -7.64 4.99 7.42
N GLY A 62 -7.68 5.18 6.09
CA GLY A 62 -7.93 4.10 5.13
C GLY A 62 -6.89 2.98 5.13
N LEU A 63 -5.67 3.21 5.67
CA LEU A 63 -4.61 2.18 5.76
C LEU A 63 -5.06 0.93 6.49
N ASN A 64 -5.94 1.06 7.48
CA ASN A 64 -6.47 -0.09 8.22
C ASN A 64 -7.14 -1.11 7.29
N PHE A 65 -7.88 -0.64 6.29
CA PHE A 65 -8.52 -1.50 5.29
C PHE A 65 -7.53 -1.99 4.23
N GLY A 66 -6.58 -1.13 3.84
CA GLY A 66 -5.48 -1.48 2.94
C GLY A 66 -4.63 -2.65 3.43
N HIS A 67 -4.34 -2.69 4.74
CA HIS A 67 -3.55 -3.77 5.34
C HIS A 67 -4.20 -5.14 5.16
N ILE A 68 -5.54 -5.24 5.26
CA ILE A 68 -6.26 -6.51 5.05
C ILE A 68 -6.04 -7.00 3.62
N ALA A 69 -6.20 -6.12 2.64
CA ALA A 69 -5.94 -6.46 1.24
C ALA A 69 -4.47 -6.82 0.99
N ALA A 70 -3.53 -6.17 1.68
CA ALA A 70 -2.10 -6.44 1.54
C ALA A 70 -1.73 -7.82 2.11
N VAL A 71 -2.34 -8.21 3.22
CA VAL A 71 -2.21 -9.57 3.77
C VAL A 71 -2.76 -10.60 2.78
N CYS A 72 -3.95 -10.36 2.20
CA CYS A 72 -4.52 -11.24 1.18
C CYS A 72 -3.60 -11.39 -0.05
N PHE A 73 -2.99 -10.29 -0.53
CA PHE A 73 -2.01 -10.33 -1.60
C PHE A 73 -0.81 -11.23 -1.26
N GLY A 74 -0.22 -11.05 -0.08
CA GLY A 74 0.92 -11.86 0.37
C GLY A 74 0.57 -13.35 0.50
N VAL A 75 -0.62 -13.65 1.03
CA VAL A 75 -1.13 -15.03 1.16
C VAL A 75 -1.35 -15.65 -0.21
N LEU A 76 -2.03 -14.98 -1.15
CA LEU A 76 -2.29 -15.50 -2.50
C LEU A 76 -0.97 -15.72 -3.27
N ALA A 77 -0.02 -14.81 -3.14
CA ALA A 77 1.28 -14.92 -3.78
C ALA A 77 2.05 -16.16 -3.30
N THR A 78 1.89 -16.50 -2.01
CA THR A 78 2.57 -17.63 -1.39
C THR A 78 1.82 -18.94 -1.65
N ALA A 79 0.50 -18.93 -1.49
CA ALA A 79 -0.38 -20.08 -1.67
C ALA A 79 -0.29 -20.69 -3.08
N GLY A 80 0.00 -19.88 -4.10
CA GLY A 80 0.22 -20.36 -5.46
C GLY A 80 1.33 -21.42 -5.60
N GLU A 81 2.30 -21.49 -4.69
CA GLU A 81 3.34 -22.53 -4.70
C GLU A 81 2.86 -23.87 -4.11
N TYR A 82 1.92 -23.79 -3.17
CA TYR A 82 1.38 -24.93 -2.43
C TYR A 82 0.07 -25.45 -3.03
N GLY A 83 -0.39 -24.85 -4.14
CA GLY A 83 -1.58 -25.27 -4.86
C GLY A 83 -1.50 -26.70 -5.39
N ALA A 84 -2.65 -27.24 -5.79
CA ALA A 84 -2.86 -28.65 -6.15
C ALA A 84 -1.90 -29.22 -7.22
N GLY A 85 -1.20 -28.37 -7.99
CA GLY A 85 -0.23 -28.75 -9.02
C GLY A 85 1.21 -29.01 -8.53
N GLY A 86 1.52 -28.85 -7.23
CA GLY A 86 2.83 -29.23 -6.68
C GLY A 86 4.04 -28.43 -7.20
N GLN A 87 3.85 -27.15 -7.53
CA GLN A 87 4.88 -26.29 -8.14
C GLN A 87 6.14 -26.11 -7.28
N ILE A 88 6.01 -26.25 -5.95
CA ILE A 88 7.15 -26.21 -5.04
C ILE A 88 8.18 -27.33 -5.35
N ARG A 89 7.72 -28.50 -5.80
CA ARG A 89 8.60 -29.63 -6.13
C ARG A 89 9.40 -29.36 -7.40
N LEU A 90 8.77 -28.77 -8.42
CA LEU A 90 9.42 -28.34 -9.67
C LEU A 90 10.48 -27.26 -9.42
N SER A 91 10.15 -26.28 -8.58
CA SER A 91 11.05 -25.17 -8.26
C SER A 91 12.26 -25.63 -7.44
N LEU A 92 12.06 -26.53 -6.47
CA LEU A 92 13.15 -27.10 -5.67
C LEU A 92 14.00 -28.12 -6.44
N ALA A 93 13.45 -28.79 -7.45
CA ALA A 93 14.22 -29.64 -8.35
C ALA A 93 15.17 -28.81 -9.25
N ALA A 94 14.74 -27.61 -9.67
CA ALA A 94 15.57 -26.70 -10.45
C ALA A 94 16.58 -25.89 -9.60
N VAL A 95 16.19 -25.51 -8.37
CA VAL A 95 17.05 -24.77 -7.43
C VAL A 95 16.97 -25.42 -6.05
N PRO A 96 17.90 -26.33 -5.70
CA PRO A 96 17.87 -27.04 -4.40
C PRO A 96 18.19 -26.14 -3.19
N ARG A 97 18.62 -24.89 -3.43
CA ARG A 97 18.92 -23.89 -2.39
C ARG A 97 17.66 -23.12 -1.99
N ARG A 98 16.88 -23.73 -1.08
CA ARG A 98 15.63 -23.18 -0.48
C ARG A 98 15.71 -21.69 -0.11
N GLY A 99 16.79 -21.26 0.54
CA GLY A 99 16.95 -19.85 0.96
C GLY A 99 17.00 -18.85 -0.21
N LEU A 100 17.64 -19.20 -1.32
CA LEU A 100 17.71 -18.33 -2.51
C LEU A 100 16.37 -18.22 -3.24
N PHE A 101 15.61 -19.32 -3.24
CA PHE A 101 14.27 -19.34 -3.83
C PHE A 101 13.32 -18.41 -3.05
N TYR A 102 13.27 -18.56 -1.72
CA TYR A 102 12.43 -17.71 -0.88
C TYR A 102 12.89 -16.24 -0.89
N SER A 103 14.20 -15.96 -0.87
CA SER A 103 14.69 -14.58 -0.94
C SER A 103 14.37 -13.92 -2.28
N GLY A 104 14.51 -14.65 -3.38
CA GLY A 104 14.13 -14.17 -4.71
C GLY A 104 12.64 -13.84 -4.78
N LYS A 105 11.80 -14.72 -4.25
CA LYS A 105 10.36 -14.50 -4.18
C LYS A 105 9.98 -13.28 -3.33
N LEU A 106 10.54 -13.18 -2.12
CA LEU A 106 10.33 -12.02 -1.26
C LEU A 106 10.81 -10.73 -1.91
N ALA A 107 11.94 -10.76 -2.62
CA ALA A 107 12.44 -9.59 -3.34
C ALA A 107 11.47 -9.12 -4.43
N VAL A 108 10.86 -10.05 -5.18
CA VAL A 108 9.86 -9.67 -6.19
C VAL A 108 8.57 -9.15 -5.56
N LEU A 109 8.10 -9.77 -4.47
CA LEU A 109 6.92 -9.28 -3.74
C LEU A 109 7.17 -7.90 -3.15
N ALA A 110 8.34 -7.66 -2.56
CA ALA A 110 8.75 -6.36 -2.06
C ALA A 110 8.82 -5.33 -3.20
N ALA A 111 9.39 -5.69 -4.35
CA ALA A 111 9.49 -4.82 -5.52
C ALA A 111 8.13 -4.41 -6.09
N LEU A 112 7.07 -5.21 -5.89
CA LEU A 112 5.70 -4.88 -6.27
C LEU A 112 4.93 -4.12 -5.19
N ALA A 113 5.13 -4.50 -3.92
CA ALA A 113 4.45 -3.87 -2.79
C ALA A 113 4.96 -2.45 -2.53
N LEU A 114 6.26 -2.19 -2.68
CA LEU A 114 6.86 -0.86 -2.50
C LEU A 114 6.22 0.24 -3.36
N PRO A 115 6.17 0.14 -4.70
CA PRO A 115 5.60 1.19 -5.53
C PRO A 115 4.12 1.40 -5.25
N VAL A 116 3.38 0.35 -4.91
CA VAL A 116 1.96 0.43 -4.59
C VAL A 116 1.73 1.07 -3.23
N GLY A 117 2.54 0.75 -2.23
CA GLY A 117 2.50 1.40 -0.92
C GLY A 117 2.84 2.87 -1.01
N LEU A 118 3.86 3.24 -1.80
CA LEU A 118 4.19 4.63 -2.10
C LEU A 118 3.01 5.34 -2.78
N ALA A 119 2.49 4.78 -3.87
CA ALA A 119 1.35 5.35 -4.58
C ALA A 119 0.11 5.50 -3.68
N THR A 120 -0.14 4.52 -2.80
CA THR A 120 -1.23 4.56 -1.83
C THR A 120 -1.03 5.69 -0.82
N GLY A 121 0.18 5.85 -0.29
CA GLY A 121 0.50 6.94 0.64
C GLY A 121 0.28 8.32 0.02
N PHE A 122 0.76 8.53 -1.21
CA PHE A 122 0.49 9.75 -1.97
C PHE A 122 -1.00 9.93 -2.29
N GLY A 123 -1.69 8.86 -2.68
CA GLY A 123 -3.12 8.89 -3.01
C GLY A 123 -4.00 9.23 -1.80
N CYS A 124 -3.70 8.67 -0.63
CA CYS A 124 -4.37 9.00 0.62
C CYS A 124 -4.13 10.46 1.02
N PHE A 125 -2.88 10.93 0.99
CA PHE A 125 -2.55 12.31 1.33
C PHE A 125 -3.24 13.30 0.38
N LEU A 126 -3.01 13.16 -0.93
CA LEU A 126 -3.61 14.05 -1.94
C LEU A 126 -5.13 13.97 -1.92
N GLY A 127 -5.68 12.76 -1.81
CA GLY A 127 -7.12 12.54 -1.75
C GLY A 127 -7.77 13.13 -0.51
N ALA A 128 -7.09 13.18 0.63
CA ALA A 128 -7.60 13.88 1.82
C ALA A 128 -7.48 15.41 1.69
N GLN A 129 -6.36 15.91 1.15
CA GLN A 129 -6.13 17.35 0.97
C GLN A 129 -7.17 18.03 0.07
N THR A 130 -7.69 17.34 -0.95
CA THR A 130 -8.74 17.88 -1.82
C THR A 130 -10.04 18.21 -1.08
N PHE A 131 -10.33 17.54 0.03
CA PHE A 131 -11.54 17.77 0.83
C PHE A 131 -11.31 18.71 2.01
N LEU A 132 -10.07 18.84 2.47
CA LEU A 132 -9.70 19.72 3.59
C LEU A 132 -9.57 21.20 3.21
N GLY A 133 -9.32 21.53 1.93
CA GLY A 133 -9.31 22.93 1.47
C GLY A 133 -8.32 23.81 2.25
N GLU A 134 -8.82 24.88 2.90
CA GLU A 134 -8.00 25.80 3.73
C GLU A 134 -7.40 25.16 4.98
N TYR A 135 -7.89 24.01 5.44
CA TYR A 135 -7.34 23.25 6.57
C TYR A 135 -6.23 22.27 6.14
N GLY A 136 -5.84 22.28 4.87
CA GLY A 136 -4.80 21.43 4.30
C GLY A 136 -3.40 21.75 4.84
N VAL A 137 -2.57 20.72 4.97
CA VAL A 137 -1.19 20.84 5.45
C VAL A 137 -0.27 20.93 4.22
N GLY A 138 0.32 22.10 3.99
CA GLY A 138 1.32 22.28 2.93
C GLY A 138 2.60 21.48 3.20
N LEU A 139 3.28 21.03 2.13
CA LEU A 139 4.49 20.19 2.17
C LEU A 139 5.68 20.77 2.98
N GLY A 140 5.60 22.04 3.40
CA GLY A 140 6.59 22.71 4.25
C GLY A 140 6.02 23.35 5.52
N ALA A 141 4.75 23.08 5.87
CA ALA A 141 4.16 23.65 7.07
C ALA A 141 4.75 22.96 8.31
N PRO A 142 5.42 23.69 9.22
CA PRO A 142 5.83 23.10 10.48
C PRO A 142 4.57 22.65 11.23
N ALA A 143 4.56 21.41 11.70
CA ALA A 143 3.47 20.74 12.42
C ALA A 143 2.98 21.45 13.71
N ARG A 144 3.40 22.69 13.95
CA ARG A 144 3.17 23.46 15.18
C ARG A 144 2.54 24.85 14.96
N CYS A 145 2.29 25.30 13.72
CA CYS A 145 1.88 26.70 13.47
C CYS A 145 0.48 26.87 12.84
N ALA A 146 -0.50 26.01 13.14
CA ALA A 146 -1.91 26.34 12.92
C ALA A 146 -2.53 27.20 14.07
N ARG A 147 -1.82 27.37 15.19
CA ARG A 147 -2.37 27.95 16.43
C ARG A 147 -2.39 29.49 16.49
N ARG A 148 -1.90 30.24 15.47
CA ARG A 148 -1.70 31.70 15.61
C ARG A 148 -2.61 32.60 14.75
N SER A 149 -3.36 32.08 13.78
CA SER A 149 -4.24 32.95 12.96
C SER A 149 -5.59 33.24 13.60
N ALA A 150 -6.10 32.37 14.49
CA ALA A 150 -7.40 32.59 15.16
C ALA A 150 -7.35 33.53 16.37
N ALA A 151 -6.15 33.87 16.89
CA ALA A 151 -5.99 34.77 18.03
C ALA A 151 -5.73 36.24 17.63
N ALA A 152 -5.82 36.58 16.34
CA ALA A 152 -5.50 37.90 15.82
C ALA A 152 -6.71 38.67 15.25
N SER A 153 -7.93 38.17 15.44
CA SER A 153 -9.17 38.82 14.96
C SER A 153 -10.16 39.15 16.10
N THR A 154 -9.66 39.55 17.27
CA THR A 154 -10.41 40.33 18.27
C THR A 154 -10.05 41.79 18.17
#